data_AF-A0A529KGE8-F1
#
_entry.id   AF-A0A529KGE8-F1
#
_cell.length_a   1.000
_cell.length_b   1.000
_cell.length_c   1.000
_cell.angle_alpha   90.00
_cell.angle_beta   90.00
_cell.angle_gamma   90.00
#
_symmetry.space_group_name_H-M   'P 1'
#
loop_
_entity.id
_entity.type
_entity.pdbx_description
1 polymer ?
#
loop_
_entity_poly.entity_id
_entity_poly.type
_entity_poly.pdbx_seq_one_letter_code
_entity_poly.pdbx_strand_id
1 'polypeptide(L)' 'FVLRALDGALAGASHRELAEALIGQRRVHADWRDPRDHLRDRIRRAVSRGRALMNGGYRDFLL' A
#
# COMPACT_ATOMS: atom_id res chain seq x y z
N PHE A 1 -6.79 2.69 -1.51
CA PHE A 1 -5.86 2.72 -2.66
C PHE A 1 -5.22 1.35 -2.95
N VAL A 2 -5.93 0.23 -2.74
CA VAL A 2 -5.33 -1.13 -2.82
C VAL A 2 -4.76 -1.42 -4.21
N LEU A 3 -5.51 -1.14 -5.28
CA LEU A 3 -5.04 -1.37 -6.65
C LEU A 3 -3.80 -0.53 -6.98
N ARG A 4 -3.82 0.79 -6.73
CA ARG A 4 -2.65 1.65 -6.96
C ARG A 4 -1.40 1.23 -6.16
N ALA A 5 -1.59 0.72 -4.93
CA ALA A 5 -0.48 0.18 -4.14
C ALA A 5 0.06 -1.14 -4.70
N LEU A 6 -0.82 -2.00 -5.24
CA LEU A 6 -0.43 -3.20 -5.96
C LEU A 6 0.36 -2.85 -7.22
N ASP A 7 -0.17 -1.96 -8.06
CA ASP A 7 0.45 -1.55 -9.31
C ASP A 7 1.88 -1.05 -9.09
N GLY A 8 2.07 -0.11 -8.15
CA GLY A 8 3.40 0.39 -7.84
C GLY A 8 4.32 -0.66 -7.20
N ALA A 9 3.79 -1.57 -6.36
CA ALA A 9 4.58 -2.66 -5.79
C ALA A 9 5.00 -3.70 -6.84
N LEU A 10 4.18 -3.94 -7.88
CA LEU A 10 4.53 -4.78 -9.02
C LEU A 10 5.54 -4.09 -9.94
N ALA A 11 5.48 -2.76 -10.03
CA ALA A 11 6.49 -1.94 -10.70
C ALA A 11 7.82 -1.80 -9.92
N GLY A 12 7.94 -2.45 -8.75
CA GLY A 12 9.18 -2.47 -7.95
C GLY A 12 9.34 -1.29 -6.98
N ALA A 13 8.33 -0.43 -6.83
CA ALA A 13 8.38 0.69 -5.90
C ALA A 13 8.45 0.20 -4.44
N SER A 14 9.28 0.85 -3.65
CA SER A 14 9.36 0.63 -2.20
C SER A 14 8.10 1.13 -1.50
N HIS A 15 7.87 0.63 -0.27
CA HIS A 15 6.75 1.10 0.56
C HIS A 15 6.80 2.61 0.81
N ARG A 16 8.00 3.22 0.83
CA ARG A 16 8.16 4.66 1.05
C ARG A 16 7.76 5.43 -0.20
N GLU A 17 8.24 5.04 -1.38
CA GLU A 17 7.83 5.66 -2.65
C GLU A 17 6.33 5.55 -2.87
N LEU A 18 5.74 4.39 -2.55
CA LEU A 18 4.29 4.20 -2.57
C LEU A 18 3.57 5.16 -1.61
N ALA A 19 4.09 5.33 -0.38
CA ALA A 19 3.52 6.25 0.58
C ALA A 19 3.58 7.69 0.08
N GLU A 20 4.72 8.09 -0.49
CA GLU A 20 4.96 9.44 -1.01
C GLU A 20 4.01 9.75 -2.18
N ALA A 21 3.83 8.80 -3.09
CA ALA A 21 2.91 8.95 -4.23
C ALA A 21 1.42 8.92 -3.84
N LEU A 22 1.04 8.14 -2.82
CA LEU A 22 -0.36 7.90 -2.47
C LEU A 22 -0.90 8.83 -1.38
N ILE A 23 -0.03 9.27 -0.47
CA ILE A 23 -0.40 10.04 0.73
C ILE A 23 0.23 11.44 0.69
N GLY A 24 1.35 11.61 -0.01
CA GLY A 24 2.05 12.87 -0.19
C GLY A 24 3.37 12.93 0.60
N GLN A 25 4.40 13.47 -0.04
CA GLN A 25 5.76 13.54 0.49
C GLN A 25 5.87 14.23 1.85
N ARG A 26 5.20 15.37 2.03
CA ARG A 26 5.28 16.15 3.30
C ARG A 26 4.88 15.31 4.51
N ARG A 27 3.78 14.58 4.38
CA ARG A 27 3.25 13.76 5.48
C ARG A 27 4.13 12.53 5.72
N VAL A 28 4.56 11.86 4.65
CA VAL A 28 5.48 10.72 4.78
C VAL A 28 6.78 11.15 5.45
N HIS A 29 7.35 12.29 5.07
CA HIS A 29 8.57 12.78 5.69
C HIS A 29 8.41 13.06 7.19
N ALA A 30 7.27 13.61 7.61
CA ALA A 30 6.99 13.87 9.02
C ALA A 30 6.75 12.58 9.83
N ASP A 31 5.99 11.64 9.27
CA ASP A 31 5.35 10.58 10.06
C ASP A 31 5.91 9.17 9.78
N TRP A 32 6.83 8.99 8.81
CA TRP A 32 7.26 7.64 8.37
C TRP A 32 7.86 6.75 9.47
N ARG A 33 8.46 7.37 10.49
CA ARG A 33 9.07 6.68 11.63
C ARG A 33 8.29 6.87 12.92
N ASP A 34 7.17 7.60 12.90
CA ASP A 34 6.34 7.76 14.10
C ASP A 34 5.63 6.43 14.41
N PRO A 35 5.93 5.76 15.54
CA PRO A 35 5.25 4.53 15.93
C PRO A 35 3.75 4.71 16.17
N ARG A 36 3.27 5.96 16.35
CA ARG A 36 1.85 6.29 16.49
C ARG A 36 1.15 6.47 15.14
N ASP A 37 1.89 6.76 14.06
CA ASP A 37 1.30 6.83 12.71
C ASP A 37 1.47 5.49 11.99
N HIS A 38 0.34 4.78 11.82
CA HIS A 38 0.28 3.50 11.12
C HIS A 38 0.44 3.62 9.60
N LEU A 39 1.06 4.68 9.09
CA LEU A 39 1.27 4.94 7.67
C LEU A 39 1.97 3.78 6.96
N ARG A 40 3.09 3.30 7.52
CA ARG A 40 3.84 2.17 6.96
C ARG A 40 3.01 0.89 6.92
N ASP A 41 2.31 0.60 8.01
CA ASP A 41 1.42 -0.56 8.10
C ASP A 41 0.22 -0.46 7.16
N ARG A 42 -0.30 0.75 6.94
CA ARG A 42 -1.36 1.00 5.98
C ARG A 42 -0.91 0.68 4.56
N ILE A 43 0.29 1.10 4.16
CA ILE A 43 0.86 0.76 2.84
C ILE A 43 1.11 -0.75 2.75
N ARG A 44 1.75 -1.35 3.76
CA ARG A 44 2.02 -2.80 3.80
C ARG A 44 0.74 -3.63 3.67
N ARG A 45 -0.32 -3.26 4.39
CA ARG A 45 -1.64 -3.92 4.31
C ARG A 45 -2.30 -3.71 2.95
N ALA A 46 -2.17 -2.53 2.35
CA ALA A 46 -2.70 -2.29 1.01
C ALA A 46 -2.01 -3.17 -0.04
N VAL A 47 -0.68 -3.28 -0.01
CA VAL A 47 0.08 -4.15 -0.92
C VAL A 47 -0.28 -5.62 -0.69
N SER A 48 -0.29 -6.08 0.56
CA SER A 48 -0.64 -7.46 0.90
C SER A 48 -2.05 -7.83 0.44
N ARG A 49 -3.04 -6.95 0.71
CA ARG A 49 -4.42 -7.14 0.24
C ARG A 49 -4.50 -7.17 -1.28
N GLY A 50 -3.77 -6.29 -1.97
CA GLY A 50 -3.72 -6.27 -3.43
C GLY A 50 -3.21 -7.60 -4.01
N ARG A 51 -2.12 -8.13 -3.44
CA ARG A 51 -1.57 -9.44 -3.85
C ARG A 51 -2.54 -10.58 -3.57
N ALA A 52 -3.19 -10.60 -2.40
CA ALA A 52 -4.18 -11.61 -2.08
C ALA A 52 -5.36 -11.61 -3.06
N LEU A 53 -5.86 -10.41 -3.41
CA LEU A 53 -6.92 -10.27 -4.41
C LEU A 53 -6.47 -10.74 -5.79
N MET A 54 -5.29 -10.29 -6.26
CA MET A 54 -4.72 -10.70 -7.55
C MET A 54 -4.53 -12.22 -7.65
N ASN A 55 -4.15 -12.88 -6.55
CA ASN A 55 -3.89 -14.32 -6.48
C ASN A 55 -5.17 -15.16 -6.27
N GLY A 56 -6.30 -14.71 -6.80
CA GLY A 56 -7.57 -15.46 -6.79
C GLY A 56 -8.57 -15.04 -5.71
N GLY A 57 -8.18 -14.22 -4.74
CA GLY A 57 -9.10 -13.72 -3.70
C GLY A 57 -10.23 -12.84 -4.25
N TYR A 58 -10.11 -12.31 -5.47
CA TYR A 58 -11.23 -11.61 -6.11
C TYR A 58 -12.45 -12.51 -6.39
N ARG A 59 -12.26 -13.83 -6.46
CA ARG A 59 -13.34 -14.78 -6.78
C ARG A 59 -14.37 -14.88 -5.67
N ASP A 60 -14.00 -14.55 -4.44
CA ASP A 60 -14.90 -14.50 -3.29
C ASP A 60 -16.00 -13.43 -3.45
N PHE A 61 -15.84 -12.50 -4.38
CA PHE A 61 -16.86 -11.48 -4.72
C PHE A 61 -17.79 -11.90 -5.88
N LEU A 62 -17.61 -13.10 -6.44
CA LEU A 62 -18.40 -13.60 -7.57
C LEU A 62 -19.51 -14.59 -7.13
N LEU A 63 -19.64 -14.85 -5.83
CA LEU A 63 -20.67 -15.67 -5.20
C LEU A 63 -21.72 -14.78 -4.52
#